data_AF-A0A1A2GIS6-F1
#
_entry.id   AF-A0A1A2GIS6-F1
#
_cell.length_a   1.000
_cell.length_b   1.000
_cell.length_c   1.000
_cell.angle_alpha   90.00
_cell.angle_beta   90.00
_cell.angle_gamma   90.00
#
_symmetry.space_group_name_H-M   'P 1'
#
loop_
_entity.id
_entity.type
_entity.pdbx_description
1 polymer ?
#
loop_
_entity_poly.entity_id
_entity_poly.type
_entity_poly.pdbx_seq_one_letter_code
_entity_poly.pdbx_strand_id
1 'polypeptide(L)'
;MTGAHPDSATISPLPLAADLRSADNRDCPSHTDVLGAALADVVGGPVGRHALIGRTRVMTPVRVMFLIALVFLALGWSTKAACLQSTSTGTGDQRVANWANQRAYYELCYSDTVALYGAELLNQGKFPYKSSWIETDTSGAPQTRYDGQPAVRYMEYPVLTGVYQYVSMALAKTYTALSKVAPLPVVAEVVMFFDVAAFGLALAWLATVWATAGLSGRRIWDAALVGASPLVIFQIFTNFDALAAAFAMGGLLAWARRKPVLAGVLIGLGAAAKLFPLLLLGPMLVLAIRTGPVAALGRTAGTAVATWLLVNLPVLVLFPRGWSEFFRLNTRRGDDMDSLYNVVKSFTGWRGFDPNLGFWEPPTMLNAVVAVLFALCCAAIAYVAFTAPRRPRVAQLAFLVVAAFLLTNKVWSPQFSLWLVPLAVLALPHRRILLAWMTIDALVWVPRMYYLYGNPNRGLPEQFFTMAVLLRDIAVVALCALVIRQIYRPAEDLVRWDGRVDDPAGGPFDRAHDAPPRWLPGWLRPHRARRPSAATPPETESGTDPVGVTGAGA
;
A
#
# COMPACT_ATOMS: atom_id res chain seq x y z
N MET A 1 12.11 -67.63 19.87
CA MET A 1 10.85 -67.04 20.38
C MET A 1 11.03 -65.55 20.47
N THR A 2 10.25 -64.84 19.68
CA THR A 2 10.27 -63.39 19.43
C THR A 2 9.71 -62.62 20.62
N GLY A 3 10.56 -61.86 21.31
CA GLY A 3 10.14 -60.87 22.29
C GLY A 3 9.66 -59.61 21.59
N ALA A 4 8.38 -59.57 21.20
CA ALA A 4 7.74 -58.35 20.74
C ALA A 4 7.62 -57.38 21.92
N HIS A 5 8.21 -56.19 21.78
CA HIS A 5 7.88 -55.05 22.62
C HIS A 5 6.37 -54.78 22.48
N PRO A 6 5.61 -54.63 23.57
CA PRO A 6 4.24 -54.16 23.47
C PRO A 6 4.30 -52.70 23.05
N ASP A 7 3.86 -52.42 21.82
CA ASP A 7 3.53 -51.07 21.37
C ASP A 7 2.57 -50.47 22.41
N SER A 8 3.08 -49.58 23.25
CA SER A 8 2.21 -48.77 24.10
C SER A 8 1.43 -47.87 23.15
N ALA A 9 0.20 -48.27 22.84
CA ALA A 9 -0.74 -47.38 22.19
C ALA A 9 -0.88 -46.16 23.11
N THR A 10 -0.35 -45.02 22.67
CA THR A 10 -0.58 -43.72 23.28
C THR A 10 -2.06 -43.39 23.15
N ILE A 11 -2.91 -44.02 23.97
CA ILE A 11 -4.36 -43.81 23.96
C ILE A 11 -4.59 -42.54 24.78
N SER A 12 -4.88 -41.45 24.07
CA SER A 12 -5.40 -40.22 24.69
C SER A 12 -6.60 -40.60 25.57
N PRO A 13 -6.65 -40.19 26.86
CA PRO A 13 -7.78 -40.48 27.76
C PRO A 13 -9.09 -39.79 27.33
N LEU A 14 -9.00 -38.89 26.35
CA LEU A 14 -10.16 -38.22 25.75
C LEU A 14 -10.37 -38.73 24.31
N PRO A 15 -11.64 -38.93 23.89
CA PRO A 15 -11.94 -39.23 22.51
C PRO A 15 -11.40 -38.12 21.60
N LEU A 16 -10.92 -38.50 20.42
CA LEU A 16 -10.45 -37.56 19.41
C LEU A 16 -11.52 -36.49 19.15
N ALA A 17 -11.09 -35.23 19.03
CA ALA A 17 -12.00 -34.16 18.67
C ALA A 17 -12.68 -34.47 17.33
N ALA A 18 -13.99 -34.25 17.24
CA ALA A 18 -14.78 -34.55 16.04
C ALA A 18 -14.26 -33.85 14.76
N ASP A 19 -13.56 -32.72 14.91
CA ASP A 19 -12.81 -32.07 13.82
C ASP A 19 -11.31 -32.20 14.11
N LEU A 20 -10.60 -32.91 13.23
CA LEU A 20 -9.15 -33.14 13.29
C LEU A 20 -8.36 -32.16 12.43
N ARG A 21 -9.02 -31.25 11.70
CA ARG A 21 -8.33 -30.34 10.78
C ARG A 21 -7.48 -29.33 11.55
N SER A 22 -6.24 -29.20 11.12
CA SER A 22 -5.28 -28.18 11.56
C SER A 22 -4.67 -27.51 10.33
N ALA A 23 -4.28 -26.24 10.46
CA ALA A 23 -3.62 -25.49 9.40
C ALA A 23 -2.10 -25.76 9.41
N ASP A 24 -1.72 -27.01 9.18
CA ASP A 24 -0.34 -27.51 9.35
C ASP A 24 0.66 -26.92 8.34
N ASN A 25 0.15 -26.31 7.27
CA ASN A 25 0.95 -25.66 6.24
C ASN A 25 1.23 -24.16 6.51
N ARG A 26 0.73 -23.62 7.63
CA ARG A 26 0.88 -22.20 7.97
C ARG A 26 2.31 -21.91 8.43
N ASP A 27 2.83 -20.75 8.02
CA ASP A 27 4.11 -20.25 8.53
C ASP A 27 3.95 -19.84 10.00
N CYS A 28 4.85 -20.33 10.86
CA CYS A 28 4.91 -19.98 12.27
C CYS A 28 6.14 -19.09 12.51
N PRO A 29 5.98 -17.76 12.58
CA PRO A 29 7.10 -16.83 12.73
C PRO A 29 7.95 -17.11 13.96
N SER A 30 7.37 -17.69 15.01
CA SER A 30 8.08 -18.08 16.22
C SER A 30 9.14 -19.17 16.02
N HIS A 31 9.10 -19.90 14.90
CA HIS A 31 10.10 -20.89 14.52
C HIS A 31 10.90 -20.49 13.27
N THR A 32 10.26 -19.75 12.35
CA THR A 32 10.83 -19.48 11.03
C THR A 32 11.51 -18.11 10.93
N ASP A 33 11.44 -17.29 11.97
CA ASP A 33 11.94 -15.91 11.94
C ASP A 33 12.48 -15.48 13.30
N VAL A 34 13.65 -14.85 13.30
CA VAL A 34 14.33 -14.47 14.54
C VAL A 34 13.60 -13.35 15.29
N LEU A 35 12.98 -12.38 14.58
CA LEU A 35 12.17 -11.35 15.22
C LEU A 35 10.86 -11.95 15.74
N GLY A 36 10.24 -12.83 14.95
CA GLY A 36 9.03 -13.57 15.35
C GLY A 36 9.26 -14.43 16.59
N ALA A 37 10.39 -15.12 16.68
CA ALA A 37 10.80 -15.91 17.84
C ALA A 37 11.00 -15.03 19.08
N ALA A 38 11.79 -13.95 18.97
CA ALA A 38 12.05 -13.04 20.09
C ALA A 38 10.77 -12.36 20.61
N LEU A 39 9.85 -11.98 19.72
CA LEU A 39 8.55 -11.41 20.11
C LEU A 39 7.63 -12.45 20.75
N ALA A 40 7.72 -13.71 20.34
CA ALA A 40 6.91 -14.78 20.92
C ALA A 40 7.25 -15.00 22.40
N ASP A 41 8.53 -14.88 22.79
CA ASP A 41 8.96 -15.03 24.19
C ASP A 41 8.29 -14.02 25.14
N VAL A 42 7.91 -12.84 24.65
CA VAL A 42 7.18 -11.82 25.44
C VAL A 42 5.74 -12.27 25.76
N VAL A 43 5.12 -13.07 24.88
CA VAL A 43 3.70 -13.44 24.95
C VAL A 43 3.50 -14.89 25.43
N GLY A 44 4.58 -15.61 25.77
CA GLY A 44 4.53 -16.97 26.31
C GLY A 44 5.32 -18.03 25.53
N GLY A 45 6.16 -17.61 24.58
CA GLY A 45 7.08 -18.48 23.85
C GLY A 45 6.57 -18.98 22.50
N PRO A 46 7.38 -19.81 21.81
CA PRO A 46 7.07 -20.29 20.47
C PRO A 46 5.87 -21.25 20.43
N VAL A 47 5.31 -21.44 19.23
CA VAL A 47 4.15 -22.33 19.04
C VAL A 47 4.57 -23.77 19.40
N GLY A 48 3.83 -24.44 20.29
CA GLY A 48 4.16 -25.79 20.71
C GLY A 48 4.14 -26.81 19.56
N ARG A 49 5.00 -27.84 19.64
CA ARG A 49 5.12 -28.91 18.61
C ARG A 49 3.79 -29.61 18.31
N HIS A 50 2.93 -29.75 19.31
CA HIS A 50 1.62 -30.41 19.22
C HIS A 50 0.46 -29.40 19.19
N ALA A 51 0.72 -28.12 18.93
CA ALA A 51 -0.31 -27.10 18.89
C ALA A 51 -1.19 -27.26 17.65
N LEU A 52 -2.51 -27.21 17.85
CA LEU A 52 -3.49 -27.21 16.76
C LEU A 52 -3.68 -25.81 16.20
N ILE A 53 -3.17 -25.58 14.99
CA ILE A 53 -3.15 -24.24 14.38
C ILE A 53 -4.48 -23.97 13.66
N GLY A 54 -5.04 -22.78 13.87
CA GLY A 54 -6.26 -22.32 13.18
C GLY A 54 -7.59 -22.65 13.88
N ARG A 55 -7.56 -23.17 15.11
CA ARG A 55 -8.77 -23.50 15.89
C ARG A 55 -9.20 -22.44 16.91
N THR A 56 -8.37 -21.43 17.16
CA THR A 56 -8.71 -20.34 18.09
C THR A 56 -9.92 -19.54 17.57
N ARG A 57 -10.99 -19.50 18.38
CA ARG A 57 -12.24 -18.79 18.03
C ARG A 57 -12.21 -17.31 18.42
N VAL A 58 -11.39 -16.95 19.41
CA VAL A 58 -11.37 -15.59 19.98
C VAL A 58 -10.22 -14.78 19.39
N MET A 59 -8.97 -15.19 19.57
CA MET A 59 -7.80 -14.46 19.09
C MET A 59 -7.30 -15.04 17.77
N THR A 60 -8.05 -14.81 16.70
CA THR A 60 -7.61 -15.14 15.33
C THR A 60 -6.47 -14.21 14.91
N PRO A 61 -5.59 -14.61 13.96
CA PRO A 61 -4.50 -13.76 13.50
C PRO A 61 -4.96 -12.36 13.05
N VAL A 62 -6.10 -12.28 12.35
CA VAL A 62 -6.68 -11.00 11.90
C VAL A 62 -7.11 -10.12 13.06
N ARG A 63 -7.72 -10.69 14.11
CA ARG A 63 -8.11 -9.91 15.30
C ARG A 63 -6.87 -9.38 16.05
N VAL A 64 -5.82 -10.19 16.15
CA VAL A 64 -4.54 -9.74 16.73
C VAL A 64 -3.92 -8.63 15.89
N MET A 65 -3.95 -8.74 14.55
CA MET A 65 -3.48 -7.68 13.64
C MET A 65 -4.30 -6.40 13.77
N PHE A 66 -5.61 -6.50 14.00
CA PHE A 66 -6.46 -5.34 14.26
C PHE A 66 -6.11 -4.67 15.58
N LEU A 67 -5.84 -5.43 16.65
CA LEU A 67 -5.36 -4.85 17.91
C LEU A 67 -4.03 -4.09 17.71
N ILE A 68 -3.08 -4.70 17.01
CA ILE A 68 -1.80 -4.05 16.66
C ILE A 68 -2.05 -2.77 15.84
N ALA A 69 -2.86 -2.86 14.78
CA ALA A 69 -3.17 -1.71 13.94
C ALA A 69 -3.86 -0.60 14.73
N LEU A 70 -4.79 -0.93 15.63
CA LEU A 70 -5.46 0.05 16.49
C LEU A 70 -4.48 0.77 17.43
N VAL A 71 -3.46 0.09 17.95
CA VAL A 71 -2.41 0.74 18.74
C VAL A 71 -1.62 1.74 17.88
N PHE A 72 -1.19 1.36 16.68
CA PHE A 72 -0.45 2.25 15.79
C PHE A 72 -1.30 3.41 15.24
N LEU A 73 -2.58 3.16 14.98
CA LEU A 73 -3.56 4.19 14.63
C LEU A 73 -3.76 5.15 15.81
N ALA A 74 -3.87 4.65 17.05
CA ALA A 74 -3.98 5.50 18.23
C ALA A 74 -2.74 6.39 18.40
N LEU A 75 -1.53 5.81 18.27
CA LEU A 75 -0.29 6.59 18.23
C LEU A 75 -0.32 7.64 17.13
N GLY A 76 -0.82 7.29 15.94
CA GLY A 76 -0.91 8.22 14.84
C GLY A 76 -1.87 9.37 15.09
N TRP A 77 -3.02 9.12 15.71
CA TRP A 77 -3.93 10.18 16.17
C TRP A 77 -3.24 11.04 17.24
N SER A 78 -2.54 10.43 18.20
CA SER A 78 -1.80 11.15 19.24
C SER A 78 -0.73 12.08 18.67
N THR A 79 -0.06 11.72 17.57
CA THR A 79 0.88 12.65 16.91
C THR A 79 0.21 13.92 16.39
N LYS A 80 -1.09 13.86 16.05
CA LYS A 80 -1.85 15.02 15.56
C LYS A 80 -2.49 15.83 16.69
N ALA A 81 -2.60 15.26 17.89
CA ALA A 81 -3.33 15.87 19.01
C ALA A 81 -2.86 17.27 19.41
N ALA A 82 -1.56 17.58 19.32
CA ALA A 82 -1.03 18.91 19.62
C ALA A 82 -1.61 20.01 18.71
N CYS A 83 -1.91 19.67 17.45
CA CYS A 83 -2.53 20.55 16.46
C CYS A 83 -4.05 20.64 16.58
N LEU A 84 -4.68 19.73 17.33
CA LEU A 84 -6.12 19.71 17.57
C LEU A 84 -6.52 20.52 18.80
N GLN A 85 -5.57 21.10 19.52
CA GLN A 85 -5.87 22.02 20.63
C GLN A 85 -6.58 23.27 20.10
N SER A 86 -7.57 23.77 20.85
CA SER A 86 -8.31 24.99 20.50
C SER A 86 -8.01 26.11 21.49
N THR A 87 -7.95 27.36 21.01
CA THR A 87 -7.56 28.53 21.82
C THR A 87 -8.73 29.45 22.18
N SER A 88 -9.81 29.46 21.40
CA SER A 88 -10.96 30.34 21.66
C SER A 88 -12.01 29.72 22.58
N THR A 89 -12.61 30.55 23.42
CA THR A 89 -13.80 30.23 24.22
C THR A 89 -15.06 30.53 23.42
N GLY A 90 -16.05 29.64 23.46
CA GLY A 90 -17.29 29.79 22.68
C GLY A 90 -17.89 28.46 22.23
N THR A 91 -18.86 28.53 21.34
CA THR A 91 -19.49 27.37 20.68
C THR A 91 -18.50 26.70 19.71
N GLY A 92 -18.75 25.44 19.32
CA GLY A 92 -17.81 24.65 18.52
C GLY A 92 -17.41 25.29 17.17
N ASP A 93 -18.30 26.09 16.57
CA ASP A 93 -18.09 26.86 15.35
C ASP A 93 -17.24 28.12 15.53
N GLN A 94 -17.11 28.63 16.76
CA GLN A 94 -16.23 29.75 17.11
C GLN A 94 -14.82 29.28 17.52
N ARG A 95 -14.66 27.98 17.78
CA ARG A 95 -13.39 27.38 18.16
C ARG A 95 -12.53 27.09 16.94
N VAL A 96 -11.32 27.63 16.94
CA VAL A 96 -10.30 27.36 15.91
C VAL A 96 -9.18 26.51 16.47
N ALA A 97 -8.60 25.67 15.61
CA ALA A 97 -7.39 24.91 15.95
C ALA A 97 -6.21 25.88 16.19
N ASN A 98 -5.33 25.52 17.11
CA ASN A 98 -4.19 26.34 17.48
C ASN A 98 -3.02 26.14 16.50
N TRP A 99 -2.93 27.03 15.52
CA TRP A 99 -1.83 27.09 14.55
C TRP A 99 -0.80 28.18 14.88
N ALA A 100 -0.86 28.79 16.08
CA ALA A 100 0.02 29.87 16.47
C ALA A 100 1.50 29.46 16.39
N ASN A 101 2.35 30.41 15.98
CA ASN A 101 3.80 30.22 15.86
C ASN A 101 4.20 29.02 14.99
N GLN A 102 3.39 28.69 13.97
CA GLN A 102 3.61 27.53 13.09
C GLN A 102 3.72 26.20 13.86
N ARG A 103 2.86 26.02 14.87
CA ARG A 103 2.82 24.83 15.73
C ARG A 103 2.84 23.50 14.99
N ALA A 104 2.19 23.44 13.84
CA ALA A 104 2.14 22.22 13.04
C ALA A 104 3.51 21.66 12.66
N TYR A 105 4.52 22.52 12.55
CA TYR A 105 5.86 22.11 12.15
C TYR A 105 6.74 21.77 13.35
N TYR A 106 6.83 22.61 14.39
CA TYR A 106 7.71 22.31 15.53
C TYR A 106 7.20 21.19 16.44
N GLU A 107 5.88 20.96 16.52
CA GLU A 107 5.29 19.81 17.25
C GLU A 107 5.12 18.57 16.37
N LEU A 108 5.55 18.61 15.10
CA LEU A 108 5.44 17.51 14.14
C LEU A 108 3.99 17.01 13.90
N CYS A 109 2.99 17.83 14.21
CA CYS A 109 1.57 17.44 14.22
C CYS A 109 0.78 17.83 12.96
N TYR A 110 1.46 18.34 11.93
CA TYR A 110 0.82 18.75 10.68
C TYR A 110 -0.08 17.65 10.05
N SER A 111 -1.24 18.07 9.55
CA SER A 111 -2.18 17.24 8.80
C SER A 111 -2.91 18.09 7.76
N ASP A 112 -2.92 17.63 6.51
CA ASP A 112 -3.70 18.26 5.44
C ASP A 112 -5.19 18.21 5.76
N THR A 113 -5.67 17.17 6.45
CA THR A 113 -7.08 17.08 6.87
C THR A 113 -7.48 18.33 7.66
N VAL A 114 -6.67 18.79 8.60
CA VAL A 114 -6.99 20.00 9.37
C VAL A 114 -6.84 21.26 8.53
N ALA A 115 -5.76 21.37 7.74
CA ALA A 115 -5.49 22.56 6.93
C ALA A 115 -6.53 22.80 5.82
N LEU A 116 -6.98 21.71 5.17
CA LEU A 116 -7.94 21.76 4.06
C LEU A 116 -9.34 22.14 4.53
N TYR A 117 -9.68 21.98 5.81
CA TYR A 117 -11.01 22.33 6.31
C TYR A 117 -11.40 23.79 6.03
N GLY A 118 -10.45 24.72 6.24
CA GLY A 118 -10.64 26.12 5.90
C GLY A 118 -10.34 26.41 4.43
N ALA A 119 -9.24 25.87 3.91
CA ALA A 119 -8.74 26.19 2.57
C ALA A 119 -9.73 25.78 1.45
N GLU A 120 -10.45 24.67 1.64
CA GLU A 120 -11.42 24.14 0.66
C GLU A 120 -12.86 24.64 0.90
N LEU A 121 -13.03 25.67 1.74
CA LEU A 121 -14.32 26.26 2.10
C LEU A 121 -15.30 25.27 2.76
N LEU A 122 -14.80 24.16 3.29
CA LEU A 122 -15.60 23.15 4.01
C LEU A 122 -16.16 23.72 5.32
N ASN A 123 -15.40 24.60 5.98
CA ASN A 123 -15.88 25.37 7.13
C ASN A 123 -17.16 26.19 6.84
N GLN A 124 -17.39 26.59 5.58
CA GLN A 124 -18.60 27.30 5.15
C GLN A 124 -19.75 26.37 4.73
N GLY A 125 -19.55 25.04 4.79
CA GLY A 125 -20.55 24.06 4.35
C GLY A 125 -20.74 24.00 2.83
N LYS A 126 -19.80 24.55 2.05
CA LYS A 126 -19.91 24.59 0.59
C LYS A 126 -19.63 23.21 -0.01
N PHE A 127 -20.41 22.83 -1.01
CA PHE A 127 -20.21 21.58 -1.73
C PHE A 127 -18.92 21.63 -2.57
N PRO A 128 -18.03 20.62 -2.46
CA PRO A 128 -16.81 20.54 -3.26
C PRO A 128 -17.08 20.63 -4.76
N TYR A 129 -16.10 21.09 -5.55
CA TYR A 129 -16.19 21.28 -7.02
C TYR A 129 -17.12 22.40 -7.49
N LYS A 130 -18.20 22.72 -6.75
CA LYS A 130 -19.07 23.87 -7.05
C LYS A 130 -18.46 25.18 -6.55
N SER A 131 -17.84 25.16 -5.38
CA SER A 131 -17.19 26.33 -4.80
C SER A 131 -15.78 26.56 -5.36
N SER A 132 -15.40 27.83 -5.45
CA SER A 132 -14.06 28.27 -5.82
C SER A 132 -13.61 29.42 -4.95
N TRP A 133 -12.30 29.65 -4.90
CA TRP A 133 -11.68 30.80 -4.25
C TRP A 133 -10.52 31.31 -5.11
N ILE A 134 -10.12 32.55 -4.85
CA ILE A 134 -8.95 33.16 -5.50
C ILE A 134 -7.76 32.94 -4.56
N GLU A 135 -6.68 32.40 -5.10
CA GLU A 135 -5.44 32.21 -4.36
C GLU A 135 -4.80 33.58 -4.11
N THR A 136 -4.54 33.89 -2.84
CA THR A 136 -3.93 35.14 -2.40
C THR A 136 -2.49 34.90 -1.96
N ASP A 137 -1.64 35.90 -2.07
CA ASP A 137 -0.29 35.88 -1.48
C ASP A 137 -0.32 36.11 0.04
N THR A 138 0.85 36.17 0.66
CA THR A 138 1.01 36.45 2.09
C THR A 138 0.54 37.85 2.52
N SER A 139 0.38 38.78 1.58
CA SER A 139 -0.16 40.12 1.81
C SER A 139 -1.68 40.19 1.62
N GLY A 140 -2.31 39.09 1.18
CA GLY A 140 -3.73 39.01 0.87
C GLY A 140 -4.09 39.49 -0.54
N ALA A 141 -3.10 39.82 -1.38
CA ALA A 141 -3.36 40.24 -2.75
C ALA A 141 -3.63 39.02 -3.66
N PRO A 142 -4.59 39.10 -4.61
CA PRO A 142 -4.84 38.05 -5.58
C PRO A 142 -3.60 37.70 -6.40
N GLN A 143 -3.21 36.42 -6.40
CA GLN A 143 -2.13 35.98 -7.25
C GLN A 143 -2.60 35.87 -8.70
N THR A 144 -1.79 36.43 -9.59
CA THR A 144 -2.04 36.39 -11.04
C THR A 144 -1.19 35.29 -11.64
N ARG A 145 -1.83 34.42 -12.43
CA ARG A 145 -1.16 33.34 -13.14
C ARG A 145 -0.31 33.90 -14.29
N TYR A 146 0.54 33.05 -14.86
CA TYR A 146 1.35 33.36 -16.05
C TYR A 146 0.55 33.91 -17.25
N ASP A 147 -0.75 33.62 -17.34
CA ASP A 147 -1.66 34.07 -18.40
C ASP A 147 -2.36 35.43 -18.10
N GLY A 148 -1.96 36.13 -17.03
CA GLY A 148 -2.55 37.40 -16.63
C GLY A 148 -3.92 37.27 -15.96
N GLN A 149 -4.42 36.05 -15.75
CA GLN A 149 -5.72 35.80 -15.09
C GLN A 149 -5.53 35.51 -13.60
N PRO A 150 -6.54 35.81 -12.75
CA PRO A 150 -6.48 35.43 -11.34
C PRO A 150 -6.39 33.92 -11.16
N ALA A 151 -5.62 33.49 -10.16
CA ALA A 151 -5.47 32.09 -9.80
C ALA A 151 -6.71 31.57 -9.06
N VAL A 152 -7.72 31.16 -9.83
CA VAL A 152 -8.91 30.49 -9.28
C VAL A 152 -8.61 29.02 -8.97
N ARG A 153 -8.96 28.58 -7.77
CA ARG A 153 -8.79 27.22 -7.24
C ARG A 153 -10.14 26.59 -6.92
N TYR A 154 -10.19 25.26 -7.01
CA TYR A 154 -11.32 24.40 -6.61
C TYR A 154 -10.78 23.22 -5.79
N MET A 155 -11.67 22.34 -5.34
CA MET A 155 -11.34 21.07 -4.67
C MET A 155 -10.24 20.30 -5.41
N GLU A 156 -9.10 20.14 -4.74
CA GLU A 156 -7.92 19.52 -5.33
C GLU A 156 -7.93 17.98 -5.31
N TYR A 157 -8.92 17.35 -4.70
CA TYR A 157 -9.01 15.89 -4.58
C TYR A 157 -9.96 15.25 -5.60
N PRO A 158 -9.78 13.95 -5.92
CA PRO A 158 -10.73 13.19 -6.72
C PRO A 158 -12.12 13.09 -6.05
N VAL A 159 -13.15 12.89 -6.89
CA VAL A 159 -14.57 12.98 -6.51
C VAL A 159 -14.91 12.25 -5.22
N LEU A 160 -14.51 10.98 -5.09
CA LEU A 160 -14.86 10.18 -3.91
C LEU A 160 -14.21 10.71 -2.63
N THR A 161 -12.97 11.19 -2.71
CA THR A 161 -12.26 11.79 -1.57
C THR A 161 -12.84 13.16 -1.21
N GLY A 162 -13.15 14.01 -2.18
CA GLY A 162 -13.81 15.29 -1.89
C GLY A 162 -15.22 15.10 -1.29
N VAL A 163 -15.99 14.11 -1.77
CA VAL A 163 -17.28 13.75 -1.16
C VAL A 163 -17.09 13.21 0.26
N TYR A 164 -16.07 12.39 0.50
CA TYR A 164 -15.74 11.92 1.83
C TYR A 164 -15.41 13.07 2.80
N GLN A 165 -14.65 14.06 2.35
CA GLN A 165 -14.40 15.29 3.10
C GLN A 165 -15.72 16.04 3.38
N TYR A 166 -16.57 16.23 2.37
CA TYR A 166 -17.85 16.91 2.56
C TYR A 166 -18.77 16.20 3.57
N VAL A 167 -18.88 14.87 3.51
CA VAL A 167 -19.67 14.08 4.46
C VAL A 167 -19.09 14.19 5.86
N SER A 168 -17.76 14.10 6.00
CA SER A 168 -17.10 14.25 7.31
C SER A 168 -17.35 15.63 7.91
N MET A 169 -17.34 16.67 7.07
CA MET A 169 -17.68 18.04 7.48
C MET A 169 -19.15 18.14 7.89
N ALA A 170 -20.07 17.58 7.11
CA ALA A 170 -21.49 17.61 7.42
C ALA A 170 -21.77 16.99 8.80
N LEU A 171 -21.15 15.84 9.10
CA LEU A 171 -21.23 15.18 10.41
C LEU A 171 -20.65 16.04 11.54
N ALA A 172 -19.53 16.71 11.32
CA ALA A 172 -18.94 17.63 12.29
C ALA A 172 -19.83 18.85 12.58
N LYS A 173 -20.47 19.42 11.54
CA LYS A 173 -21.47 20.48 11.69
C LYS A 173 -22.71 20.00 12.42
N THR A 174 -23.19 18.78 12.15
CA THR A 174 -24.30 18.17 12.88
C THR A 174 -23.97 17.97 14.36
N TYR A 175 -22.77 17.50 14.68
CA TYR A 175 -22.31 17.40 16.07
C TYR A 175 -22.29 18.78 16.75
N THR A 176 -21.76 19.80 16.07
CA THR A 176 -21.72 21.17 16.58
C THR A 176 -23.12 21.72 16.83
N ALA A 177 -24.07 21.50 15.90
CA ALA A 177 -25.46 21.89 16.08
C ALA A 177 -26.12 21.16 17.27
N LEU A 178 -25.86 19.85 17.42
CA LEU A 178 -26.40 19.06 18.53
C LEU A 178 -25.81 19.50 19.88
N SER A 179 -24.52 19.86 19.93
CA SER A 179 -23.86 20.36 21.14
C SER A 179 -24.43 21.70 21.66
N LYS A 180 -25.17 22.43 20.81
CA LYS A 180 -25.87 23.67 21.21
C LYS A 180 -27.19 23.39 21.94
N VAL A 181 -27.77 22.19 21.75
CA VAL A 181 -29.11 21.83 22.28
C VAL A 181 -29.08 20.66 23.26
N ALA A 182 -28.00 19.88 23.28
CA ALA A 182 -27.80 18.72 24.15
C ALA A 182 -26.53 18.91 25.00
N PRO A 183 -26.42 18.28 26.19
CA PRO A 183 -25.26 18.39 27.08
C PRO A 183 -24.06 17.56 26.57
N LEU A 184 -23.58 17.89 25.36
CA LEU A 184 -22.42 17.27 24.75
C LEU A 184 -21.17 18.12 24.99
N PRO A 185 -19.97 17.50 25.01
CA PRO A 185 -18.71 18.25 25.04
C PRO A 185 -18.59 19.22 23.86
N VAL A 186 -18.34 20.50 24.17
CA VAL A 186 -18.08 21.50 23.14
C VAL A 186 -16.66 21.30 22.61
N VAL A 187 -16.57 20.81 21.37
CA VAL A 187 -15.32 20.56 20.63
C VAL A 187 -15.28 21.49 19.42
N ALA A 188 -14.09 21.90 19.00
CA ALA A 188 -13.94 22.71 17.80
C ALA A 188 -14.42 21.95 16.56
N GLU A 189 -15.16 22.62 15.68
CA GLU A 189 -15.78 21.98 14.51
C GLU A 189 -14.72 21.34 13.59
N VAL A 190 -13.57 22.00 13.42
CA VAL A 190 -12.43 21.45 12.66
C VAL A 190 -11.83 20.18 13.31
N VAL A 191 -11.86 20.08 14.63
CA VAL A 191 -11.37 18.90 15.37
C VAL A 191 -12.36 17.76 15.21
N MET A 192 -13.67 18.03 15.32
CA MET A 192 -14.69 17.01 15.04
C MET A 192 -14.64 16.54 13.59
N PHE A 193 -14.39 17.44 12.64
CA PHE A 193 -14.16 17.09 11.24
C PHE A 193 -12.98 16.14 11.10
N PHE A 194 -11.85 16.48 11.73
CA PHE A 194 -10.68 15.62 11.75
C PHE A 194 -10.98 14.26 12.37
N ASP A 195 -11.67 14.18 13.50
CA ASP A 195 -11.96 12.92 14.19
C ASP A 195 -12.89 12.01 13.37
N VAL A 196 -13.92 12.57 12.73
CA VAL A 196 -14.81 11.82 11.82
C VAL A 196 -14.03 11.31 10.61
N ALA A 197 -13.16 12.13 10.03
CA ALA A 197 -12.28 11.72 8.95
C ALA A 197 -11.28 10.64 9.42
N ALA A 198 -10.61 10.83 10.54
CA ALA A 198 -9.66 9.89 11.10
C ALA A 198 -10.33 8.53 11.39
N PHE A 199 -11.57 8.51 11.87
CA PHE A 199 -12.31 7.28 12.08
C PHE A 199 -12.52 6.49 10.77
N GLY A 200 -12.97 7.15 9.69
CA GLY A 200 -13.13 6.45 8.41
C GLY A 200 -11.80 6.01 7.79
N LEU A 201 -10.73 6.80 7.95
CA LEU A 201 -9.37 6.43 7.53
C LEU A 201 -8.84 5.23 8.32
N ALA A 202 -9.11 5.16 9.63
CA ALA A 202 -8.79 4.01 10.47
C ALA A 202 -9.50 2.74 9.98
N LEU A 203 -10.81 2.82 9.69
CA LEU A 203 -11.57 1.70 9.11
C LEU A 203 -11.01 1.26 7.75
N ALA A 204 -10.63 2.22 6.89
CA ALA A 204 -10.00 1.93 5.61
C ALA A 204 -8.64 1.23 5.79
N TRP A 205 -7.84 1.63 6.78
CA TRP A 205 -6.58 0.95 7.08
C TRP A 205 -6.80 -0.47 7.63
N LEU A 206 -7.77 -0.67 8.52
CA LEU A 206 -8.15 -2.00 8.98
C LEU A 206 -8.62 -2.89 7.83
N ALA A 207 -9.37 -2.35 6.87
CA ALA A 207 -9.74 -3.06 5.64
C ALA A 207 -8.51 -3.41 4.79
N THR A 208 -7.50 -2.53 4.74
CA THR A 208 -6.21 -2.77 4.06
C THR A 208 -5.44 -3.92 4.72
N VAL A 209 -5.37 -3.95 6.07
CA VAL A 209 -4.75 -5.04 6.85
C VAL A 209 -5.50 -6.36 6.61
N TRP A 210 -6.83 -6.34 6.66
CA TRP A 210 -7.66 -7.52 6.39
C TRP A 210 -7.47 -8.06 4.97
N ALA A 211 -7.46 -7.18 3.97
CA ALA A 211 -7.25 -7.54 2.58
C ALA A 211 -5.86 -8.17 2.38
N THR A 212 -4.83 -7.56 2.98
CA THR A 212 -3.45 -8.06 2.92
C THR A 212 -3.30 -9.41 3.62
N ALA A 213 -3.94 -9.61 4.78
CA ALA A 213 -3.98 -10.91 5.46
C ALA A 213 -4.63 -11.99 4.60
N GLY A 214 -5.69 -11.65 3.87
CA GLY A 214 -6.33 -12.54 2.89
C GLY A 214 -5.45 -12.88 1.68
N LEU A 215 -4.55 -11.97 1.28
CA LEU A 215 -3.60 -12.14 0.19
C LEU A 215 -2.30 -12.84 0.59
N SER A 216 -1.98 -12.91 1.88
CA SER A 216 -0.72 -13.46 2.39
C SER A 216 -0.66 -15.01 2.39
N GLY A 217 -1.77 -15.68 2.06
CA GLY A 217 -1.85 -17.14 1.97
C GLY A 217 -1.39 -17.83 3.27
N ARG A 218 -0.37 -18.70 3.16
CA ARG A 218 0.18 -19.43 4.33
C ARG A 218 0.90 -18.52 5.31
N ARG A 219 1.43 -17.37 4.87
CA ARG A 219 2.26 -16.47 5.67
C ARG A 219 1.46 -15.31 6.25
N ILE A 220 0.28 -15.60 6.81
CA ILE A 220 -0.69 -14.59 7.25
C ILE A 220 -0.07 -13.52 8.17
N TRP A 221 0.87 -13.91 9.03
CA TRP A 221 1.55 -13.01 9.99
C TRP A 221 2.41 -11.93 9.33
N ASP A 222 2.76 -12.05 8.06
CA ASP A 222 3.45 -10.97 7.33
C ASP A 222 2.56 -9.71 7.25
N ALA A 223 1.24 -9.88 7.15
CA ALA A 223 0.28 -8.77 7.15
C ALA A 223 0.26 -7.95 8.45
N ALA A 224 0.80 -8.48 9.57
CA ALA A 224 0.93 -7.73 10.81
C ALA A 224 1.82 -6.49 10.64
N LEU A 225 2.80 -6.54 9.73
CA LEU A 225 3.66 -5.38 9.42
C LEU A 225 2.89 -4.22 8.79
N VAL A 226 1.78 -4.47 8.11
CA VAL A 226 0.92 -3.40 7.59
C VAL A 226 0.27 -2.63 8.73
N GLY A 227 -0.19 -3.35 9.77
CA GLY A 227 -0.73 -2.73 10.98
C GLY A 227 0.36 -2.07 11.85
N ALA A 228 1.52 -2.72 11.96
CA ALA A 228 2.64 -2.29 12.82
C ALA A 228 3.66 -1.37 12.12
N SER A 229 3.34 -0.82 10.96
CA SER A 229 4.28 0.00 10.22
C SER A 229 4.49 1.35 10.91
N PRO A 230 5.75 1.78 11.17
CA PRO A 230 6.04 3.12 11.68
C PRO A 230 5.47 4.26 10.84
N LEU A 231 5.27 4.05 9.53
CA LEU A 231 4.62 5.02 8.65
C LEU A 231 3.17 5.31 9.06
N VAL A 232 2.47 4.34 9.67
CA VAL A 232 1.10 4.53 10.15
C VAL A 232 1.07 5.61 11.24
N ILE A 233 2.08 5.68 12.10
CA ILE A 233 2.15 6.67 13.18
C ILE A 233 2.16 8.09 12.60
N PHE A 234 3.01 8.38 11.62
CA PHE A 234 3.14 9.76 11.14
C PHE A 234 2.18 10.11 10.02
N GLN A 235 1.83 9.15 9.15
CA GLN A 235 1.22 9.45 7.85
C GLN A 235 -0.25 9.09 7.73
N ILE A 236 -0.79 8.19 8.56
CA ILE A 236 -2.14 7.65 8.33
C ILE A 236 -3.25 8.69 8.39
N PHE A 237 -3.06 9.75 9.19
CA PHE A 237 -3.96 10.89 9.33
C PHE A 237 -3.36 12.20 8.82
N THR A 238 -2.29 12.14 8.02
CA THR A 238 -1.79 13.32 7.33
C THR A 238 -2.69 13.68 6.15
N ASN A 239 -3.25 12.67 5.46
CA ASN A 239 -4.11 12.84 4.29
C ASN A 239 -5.10 11.66 4.17
N PHE A 240 -5.87 11.60 3.08
CA PHE A 240 -6.96 10.65 2.84
C PHE A 240 -6.54 9.36 2.09
N ASP A 241 -5.24 9.11 1.98
CA ASP A 241 -4.65 8.01 1.20
C ASP A 241 -5.08 6.60 1.64
N ALA A 242 -5.45 6.43 2.91
CA ALA A 242 -5.94 5.16 3.44
C ALA A 242 -7.17 4.64 2.68
N LEU A 243 -8.04 5.53 2.18
CA LEU A 243 -9.22 5.15 1.38
C LEU A 243 -8.80 4.42 0.10
N ALA A 244 -7.86 5.02 -0.65
CA ALA A 244 -7.40 4.45 -1.90
C ALA A 244 -6.57 3.18 -1.68
N ALA A 245 -5.80 3.09 -0.58
CA ALA A 245 -5.12 1.85 -0.18
C ALA A 245 -6.10 0.70 0.12
N ALA A 246 -7.20 0.99 0.82
CA ALA A 246 -8.24 0.00 1.12
C ALA A 246 -8.88 -0.55 -0.15
N PHE A 247 -9.23 0.34 -1.09
CA PHE A 247 -9.79 -0.04 -2.38
C PHE A 247 -8.80 -0.82 -3.26
N ALA A 248 -7.53 -0.41 -3.29
CA ALA A 248 -6.47 -1.10 -4.01
C ALA A 248 -6.29 -2.54 -3.51
N MET A 249 -6.09 -2.72 -2.20
CA MET A 249 -5.89 -4.05 -1.61
C MET A 249 -7.15 -4.90 -1.64
N GLY A 250 -8.33 -4.29 -1.45
CA GLY A 250 -9.62 -4.95 -1.64
C GLY A 250 -9.82 -5.44 -3.08
N GLY A 251 -9.43 -4.62 -4.06
CA GLY A 251 -9.44 -4.97 -5.49
C GLY A 251 -8.53 -6.16 -5.80
N LEU A 252 -7.30 -6.16 -5.29
CA LEU A 252 -6.39 -7.31 -5.40
C LEU A 252 -6.94 -8.56 -4.70
N LEU A 253 -7.56 -8.42 -3.53
CA LEU A 253 -8.20 -9.55 -2.84
C LEU A 253 -9.39 -10.12 -3.63
N ALA A 254 -10.22 -9.25 -4.21
CA ALA A 254 -11.32 -9.67 -5.08
C ALA A 254 -10.80 -10.38 -6.34
N TRP A 255 -9.70 -9.89 -6.92
CA TRP A 255 -9.01 -10.53 -8.04
C TRP A 255 -8.48 -11.92 -7.65
N ALA A 256 -7.78 -12.02 -6.52
CA ALA A 256 -7.27 -13.28 -5.98
C ALA A 256 -8.38 -14.31 -5.75
N ARG A 257 -9.57 -13.84 -5.36
CA ARG A 257 -10.80 -14.64 -5.20
C ARG A 257 -11.54 -14.92 -6.52
N ARG A 258 -10.93 -14.64 -7.67
CA ARG A 258 -11.49 -14.83 -9.03
C ARG A 258 -12.81 -14.09 -9.25
N LYS A 259 -12.98 -12.91 -8.64
CA LYS A 259 -14.14 -12.02 -8.82
C LYS A 259 -13.74 -10.77 -9.63
N PRO A 260 -13.53 -10.87 -10.96
CA PRO A 260 -12.96 -9.79 -11.78
C PRO A 260 -13.82 -8.53 -11.80
N VAL A 261 -15.16 -8.67 -11.78
CA VAL A 261 -16.09 -7.52 -11.76
C VAL A 261 -15.91 -6.72 -10.48
N LEU A 262 -15.96 -7.38 -9.32
CA LEU A 262 -15.75 -6.74 -8.02
C LEU A 262 -14.36 -6.13 -7.89
N ALA A 263 -13.33 -6.81 -8.42
CA ALA A 263 -11.98 -6.27 -8.47
C ALA A 263 -11.95 -4.93 -9.23
N GLY A 264 -12.61 -4.86 -10.39
CA GLY A 264 -12.67 -3.63 -11.17
C GLY A 264 -13.50 -2.54 -10.48
N VAL A 265 -14.64 -2.88 -9.86
CA VAL A 265 -15.42 -1.92 -9.06
C VAL A 265 -14.55 -1.28 -7.97
N LEU A 266 -13.82 -2.09 -7.19
CA LEU A 266 -12.96 -1.59 -6.13
C LEU A 266 -11.79 -0.77 -6.69
N ILE A 267 -11.14 -1.20 -7.79
CA ILE A 267 -10.10 -0.42 -8.45
C ILE A 267 -10.64 0.92 -8.98
N GLY A 268 -11.85 0.94 -9.56
CA GLY A 268 -12.50 2.15 -10.07
C GLY A 268 -12.91 3.13 -8.97
N LEU A 269 -13.44 2.63 -7.84
CA LEU A 269 -13.68 3.44 -6.63
C LEU A 269 -12.36 3.98 -6.06
N GLY A 270 -11.33 3.12 -6.02
CA GLY A 270 -9.97 3.50 -5.64
C GLY A 270 -9.46 4.65 -6.51
N ALA A 271 -9.57 4.54 -7.83
CA ALA A 271 -9.22 5.57 -8.81
C ALA A 271 -9.98 6.89 -8.60
N ALA A 272 -11.24 6.81 -8.18
CA ALA A 272 -12.07 7.96 -7.85
C ALA A 272 -11.74 8.57 -6.48
N ALA A 273 -10.98 7.89 -5.62
CA ALA A 273 -10.41 8.43 -4.38
C ALA A 273 -8.96 8.95 -4.59
N LYS A 274 -8.16 8.22 -5.36
CA LYS A 274 -6.80 8.57 -5.79
C LYS A 274 -6.40 7.75 -7.00
N LEU A 275 -5.66 8.29 -7.97
CA LEU A 275 -5.42 7.59 -9.24
C LEU A 275 -4.57 6.30 -9.15
N PHE A 276 -3.74 6.14 -8.12
CA PHE A 276 -2.74 5.07 -8.07
C PHE A 276 -3.28 3.62 -8.18
N PRO A 277 -4.50 3.24 -7.71
CA PRO A 277 -5.01 1.89 -7.87
C PRO A 277 -5.16 1.46 -9.33
N LEU A 278 -5.28 2.41 -10.29
CA LEU A 278 -5.26 2.11 -11.73
C LEU A 278 -3.91 1.54 -12.17
N LEU A 279 -2.81 1.91 -11.51
CA LEU A 279 -1.47 1.41 -11.82
C LEU A 279 -1.37 -0.11 -11.65
N LEU A 280 -2.26 -0.73 -10.86
CA LEU A 280 -2.31 -2.19 -10.68
C LEU A 280 -2.72 -2.93 -11.96
N LEU A 281 -3.46 -2.26 -12.87
CA LEU A 281 -3.90 -2.88 -14.12
C LEU A 281 -2.75 -3.15 -15.09
N GLY A 282 -1.67 -2.34 -15.05
CA GLY A 282 -0.48 -2.53 -15.90
C GLY A 282 0.24 -3.86 -15.64
N PRO A 283 0.69 -4.14 -14.40
CA PRO A 283 1.21 -5.43 -13.97
C PRO A 283 0.30 -6.61 -14.35
N MET A 284 -1.01 -6.46 -14.14
CA MET A 284 -1.99 -7.51 -14.48
C MET A 284 -2.09 -7.72 -15.99
N LEU A 285 -1.97 -6.67 -16.81
CA LEU A 285 -1.90 -6.77 -18.26
C LEU A 285 -0.67 -7.54 -18.72
N VAL A 286 0.50 -7.21 -18.20
CA VAL A 286 1.75 -7.91 -18.50
C VAL A 286 1.63 -9.41 -18.16
N LEU A 287 1.06 -9.74 -17.00
CA LEU A 287 0.81 -11.13 -16.62
C LEU A 287 -0.25 -11.81 -17.49
N ALA A 288 -1.32 -11.12 -17.86
CA ALA A 288 -2.35 -11.65 -18.75
C ALA A 288 -1.81 -11.97 -20.14
N ILE A 289 -0.90 -11.15 -20.67
CA ILE A 289 -0.19 -11.42 -21.93
C ILE A 289 0.68 -12.68 -21.78
N ARG A 290 1.33 -12.88 -20.63
CA ARG A 290 2.22 -14.04 -20.36
C ARG A 290 1.46 -15.34 -20.04
N THR A 291 0.24 -15.26 -19.52
CA THR A 291 -0.48 -16.44 -18.97
C THR A 291 -1.78 -16.77 -19.69
N GLY A 292 -2.34 -15.84 -20.49
CA GLY A 292 -3.52 -16.05 -21.33
C GLY A 292 -4.91 -15.56 -20.83
N PRO A 293 -5.20 -15.31 -19.54
CA PRO A 293 -6.56 -14.96 -19.10
C PRO A 293 -6.89 -13.46 -19.31
N VAL A 294 -6.75 -12.99 -20.55
CA VAL A 294 -7.02 -11.61 -20.98
C VAL A 294 -8.48 -11.19 -20.81
N ALA A 295 -9.42 -12.14 -20.92
CA ALA A 295 -10.85 -11.86 -20.76
C ALA A 295 -11.20 -11.46 -19.31
N ALA A 296 -10.56 -12.08 -18.31
CA ALA A 296 -10.78 -11.72 -16.91
C ALA A 296 -10.27 -10.31 -16.63
N LEU A 297 -9.09 -9.97 -17.16
CA LEU A 297 -8.54 -8.62 -17.07
C LEU A 297 -9.41 -7.60 -17.79
N GLY A 298 -9.89 -7.91 -19.00
CA GLY A 298 -10.77 -7.03 -19.77
C GLY A 298 -12.05 -6.69 -19.01
N ARG A 299 -12.65 -7.67 -18.31
CA ARG A 299 -13.79 -7.43 -17.41
C ARG A 299 -13.41 -6.50 -16.25
N THR A 300 -12.28 -6.75 -15.58
CA THR A 300 -11.79 -5.89 -14.48
C THR A 300 -11.50 -4.47 -14.93
N ALA A 301 -10.81 -4.29 -16.05
CA ALA A 301 -10.48 -2.97 -16.60
C ALA A 301 -11.76 -2.22 -17.05
N GLY A 302 -12.65 -2.93 -17.78
CA GLY A 302 -13.93 -2.37 -18.21
C GLY A 302 -14.82 -1.94 -17.04
N THR A 303 -14.92 -2.76 -15.99
CA THR A 303 -15.71 -2.39 -14.80
C THR A 303 -15.04 -1.29 -13.99
N ALA A 304 -13.71 -1.24 -13.91
CA ALA A 304 -13.00 -0.13 -13.27
C ALA A 304 -13.27 1.21 -13.96
N VAL A 305 -13.20 1.25 -15.30
CA VAL A 305 -13.52 2.45 -16.08
C VAL A 305 -14.99 2.84 -15.89
N ALA A 306 -15.91 1.87 -15.99
CA ALA A 306 -17.34 2.14 -15.80
C ALA A 306 -17.66 2.67 -14.40
N THR A 307 -17.07 2.11 -13.35
CA THR A 307 -17.25 2.58 -11.97
C THR A 307 -16.64 3.95 -11.76
N TRP A 308 -15.42 4.19 -12.27
CA TRP A 308 -14.80 5.51 -12.18
C TRP A 308 -15.65 6.57 -12.89
N LEU A 309 -16.15 6.28 -14.10
CA LEU A 309 -17.06 7.14 -14.83
C LEU A 309 -18.36 7.39 -14.05
N LEU A 310 -18.98 6.35 -13.50
CA LEU A 310 -20.22 6.49 -12.71
C LEU A 310 -20.06 7.48 -11.55
N VAL A 311 -18.92 7.43 -10.85
CA VAL A 311 -18.62 8.35 -9.74
C VAL A 311 -18.31 9.76 -10.23
N ASN A 312 -17.54 9.89 -11.32
CA ASN A 312 -17.05 11.18 -11.81
C ASN A 312 -18.07 11.93 -12.67
N LEU A 313 -18.90 11.24 -13.43
CA LEU A 313 -19.79 11.81 -14.44
C LEU A 313 -20.76 12.85 -13.89
N PRO A 314 -21.45 12.64 -12.73
CA PRO A 314 -22.33 13.67 -12.18
C PRO A 314 -21.61 14.99 -11.87
N VAL A 315 -20.39 14.91 -11.33
CA VAL A 315 -19.58 16.09 -11.00
C VAL A 315 -19.01 16.73 -12.26
N LEU A 316 -18.57 15.92 -13.23
CA LEU A 316 -18.08 16.40 -14.52
C LEU A 316 -19.17 17.18 -15.28
N VAL A 317 -20.41 16.68 -15.31
CA VAL A 317 -21.52 17.33 -16.02
C VAL A 317 -21.99 18.61 -15.31
N LEU A 318 -22.10 18.58 -13.98
CA LEU A 318 -22.62 19.72 -13.21
C LEU A 318 -21.55 20.79 -12.94
N PHE A 319 -20.30 20.38 -12.72
CA PHE A 319 -19.20 21.22 -12.27
C PHE A 319 -17.88 20.92 -13.03
N PRO A 320 -17.84 21.06 -14.36
CA PRO A 320 -16.70 20.64 -15.18
C PRO A 320 -15.38 21.31 -14.80
N ARG A 321 -15.41 22.62 -14.47
CA ARG A 321 -14.21 23.36 -14.03
C ARG A 321 -13.66 22.82 -12.72
N GLY A 322 -14.53 22.61 -11.73
CA GLY A 322 -14.15 22.04 -10.44
C GLY A 322 -13.65 20.60 -10.55
N TRP A 323 -14.30 19.77 -11.36
CA TRP A 323 -13.84 18.40 -11.63
C TRP A 323 -12.44 18.37 -12.27
N SER A 324 -12.19 19.26 -13.23
CA SER A 324 -10.91 19.30 -13.96
C SER A 324 -9.73 19.81 -13.12
N GLU A 325 -10.01 20.42 -11.97
CA GLU A 325 -8.98 21.03 -11.11
C GLU A 325 -7.93 20.02 -10.66
N PHE A 326 -8.35 18.82 -10.26
CA PHE A 326 -7.43 17.75 -9.87
C PHE A 326 -6.39 17.47 -10.96
N PHE A 327 -6.82 17.38 -12.23
CA PHE A 327 -5.92 17.12 -13.36
C PHE A 327 -5.06 18.35 -13.71
N ARG A 328 -5.67 19.54 -13.67
CA ARG A 328 -4.98 20.81 -13.92
C ARG A 328 -3.85 21.03 -12.91
N LEU A 329 -4.11 20.75 -11.65
CA LEU A 329 -3.16 20.90 -10.56
C LEU A 329 -1.98 19.93 -10.70
N ASN A 330 -2.26 18.65 -10.99
CA ASN A 330 -1.19 17.68 -11.25
C ASN A 330 -0.33 18.06 -12.47
N THR A 331 -0.93 18.69 -13.49
CA THR A 331 -0.19 19.16 -14.67
C THR A 331 0.69 20.37 -14.35
N ARG A 332 0.19 21.32 -13.54
CA ARG A 332 0.86 22.60 -13.26
C ARG A 332 1.82 22.58 -12.07
N ARG A 333 1.67 21.66 -11.11
CA ARG A 333 2.58 21.56 -9.96
C ARG A 333 4.02 21.34 -10.41
N GLY A 334 4.97 22.01 -9.77
CA GLY A 334 6.39 21.75 -9.93
C GLY A 334 6.81 20.42 -9.29
N ASP A 335 8.12 20.19 -9.22
CA ASP A 335 8.69 19.14 -8.38
C ASP A 335 8.49 19.46 -6.89
N ASP A 336 8.01 18.46 -6.17
CA ASP A 336 7.75 18.52 -4.74
C ASP A 336 9.05 18.44 -3.94
N MET A 337 9.05 18.98 -2.73
CA MET A 337 10.21 19.03 -1.84
C MET A 337 10.76 17.64 -1.51
N ASP A 338 9.89 16.63 -1.46
CA ASP A 338 10.22 15.24 -1.17
C ASP A 338 10.64 14.44 -2.42
N SER A 339 10.73 15.07 -3.60
CA SER A 339 11.06 14.40 -4.87
C SER A 339 12.56 14.26 -5.10
N LEU A 340 12.95 13.26 -5.90
CA LEU A 340 14.34 13.06 -6.32
C LEU A 340 14.89 14.28 -7.09
N TYR A 341 14.03 14.98 -7.84
CA TYR A 341 14.40 16.22 -8.54
C TYR A 341 14.84 17.29 -7.54
N ASN A 342 14.09 17.49 -6.45
CA ASN A 342 14.46 18.46 -5.43
C ASN A 342 15.74 18.06 -4.69
N VAL A 343 15.96 16.77 -4.43
CA VAL A 343 17.25 16.27 -3.90
C VAL A 343 18.41 16.70 -4.79
N VAL A 344 18.31 16.49 -6.11
CA VAL A 344 19.35 16.90 -7.06
C VAL A 344 19.55 18.42 -7.05
N LYS A 345 18.46 19.21 -7.05
CA LYS A 345 18.56 20.68 -6.97
C LYS A 345 19.32 21.12 -5.71
N SER A 346 18.96 20.56 -4.56
CA SER A 346 19.52 20.86 -3.24
C SER A 346 21.04 20.63 -3.16
N PHE A 347 21.53 19.52 -3.73
CA PHE A 347 22.95 19.16 -3.66
C PHE A 347 23.82 19.72 -4.79
N THR A 348 23.23 20.06 -5.95
CA THR A 348 24.00 20.46 -7.15
C THR A 348 23.83 21.93 -7.55
N GLY A 349 22.83 22.62 -7.02
CA GLY A 349 22.44 23.96 -7.48
C GLY A 349 21.78 23.95 -8.86
N TRP A 350 21.40 22.78 -9.40
CA TRP A 350 20.63 22.67 -10.64
C TRP A 350 19.31 23.42 -10.50
N ARG A 351 18.94 24.23 -11.50
CA ARG A 351 17.72 25.06 -11.47
C ARG A 351 16.46 24.33 -11.92
N GLY A 352 16.54 23.03 -12.19
CA GLY A 352 15.46 22.24 -12.78
C GLY A 352 15.45 22.26 -14.31
N PHE A 353 14.50 21.54 -14.90
CA PHE A 353 14.33 21.48 -16.36
C PHE A 353 13.73 22.77 -16.94
N ASP A 354 12.95 23.49 -16.14
CA ASP A 354 12.17 24.67 -16.55
C ASP A 354 12.47 25.83 -15.57
N PRO A 355 13.59 26.56 -15.70
CA PRO A 355 14.09 27.48 -14.65
C PRO A 355 13.38 28.84 -14.57
N ASN A 356 12.67 29.27 -15.63
CA ASN A 356 12.03 30.59 -15.72
C ASN A 356 10.51 30.47 -15.83
N LEU A 357 9.88 29.62 -15.02
CA LEU A 357 8.43 29.42 -15.03
C LEU A 357 7.70 30.57 -14.34
N GLY A 358 6.65 31.08 -14.98
CA GLY A 358 5.68 31.95 -14.35
C GLY A 358 4.83 31.20 -13.31
N PHE A 359 4.13 31.96 -12.45
CA PHE A 359 3.25 31.38 -11.44
C PHE A 359 2.14 30.53 -12.10
N TRP A 360 2.01 29.26 -11.67
CA TRP A 360 1.12 28.24 -12.26
C TRP A 360 1.34 27.91 -13.74
N GLU A 361 2.50 28.24 -14.31
CA GLU A 361 2.88 27.79 -15.64
C GLU A 361 3.21 26.29 -15.61
N PRO A 362 2.66 25.46 -16.52
CA PRO A 362 2.97 24.03 -16.52
C PRO A 362 4.45 23.76 -16.85
N PRO A 363 5.18 22.99 -16.01
CA PRO A 363 6.57 22.64 -16.29
C PRO A 363 6.62 21.56 -17.38
N THR A 364 6.63 21.98 -18.65
CA THR A 364 6.46 21.08 -19.80
C THR A 364 7.57 20.05 -19.91
N MET A 365 8.83 20.45 -19.71
CA MET A 365 9.97 19.54 -19.81
C MET A 365 10.01 18.56 -18.64
N LEU A 366 9.80 19.03 -17.41
CA LEU A 366 9.68 18.14 -16.25
C LEU A 366 8.56 17.11 -16.44
N ASN A 367 7.38 17.53 -16.91
CA ASN A 367 6.26 16.63 -17.18
C ASN A 367 6.61 15.56 -18.22
N ALA A 368 7.29 15.96 -19.30
CA ALA A 368 7.73 15.04 -20.34
C ALA A 368 8.77 14.04 -19.81
N VAL A 369 9.76 14.51 -19.06
CA VAL A 369 10.80 13.68 -18.45
C VAL A 369 10.19 12.65 -17.50
N VAL A 370 9.31 13.08 -16.59
CA VAL A 370 8.60 12.18 -15.65
C VAL A 370 7.84 11.11 -16.43
N ALA A 371 7.07 11.49 -17.46
CA ALA A 371 6.27 10.56 -18.25
C ALA A 371 7.14 9.53 -18.99
N VAL A 372 8.24 9.99 -19.62
CA VAL A 372 9.18 9.12 -20.34
C VAL A 372 9.90 8.17 -19.38
N LEU A 373 10.43 8.67 -18.26
CA LEU A 373 11.10 7.83 -17.26
C LEU A 373 10.16 6.77 -16.69
N PHE A 374 8.93 7.14 -16.35
CA PHE A 374 7.94 6.18 -15.86
C PHE A 374 7.58 5.13 -16.92
N ALA A 375 7.41 5.52 -18.18
CA ALA A 375 7.17 4.60 -19.29
C ALA A 375 8.35 3.64 -19.51
N LEU A 376 9.59 4.13 -19.43
CA LEU A 376 10.79 3.30 -19.50
C LEU A 376 10.86 2.32 -18.33
N CYS A 377 10.53 2.73 -17.11
CA CYS A 377 10.44 1.82 -15.96
C CYS A 377 9.36 0.76 -16.16
N CYS A 378 8.18 1.13 -16.67
CA CYS A 378 7.12 0.17 -17.00
C CYS A 378 7.58 -0.84 -18.06
N ALA A 379 8.29 -0.38 -19.10
CA ALA A 379 8.87 -1.24 -20.12
C ALA A 379 9.94 -2.19 -19.54
N ALA A 380 10.80 -1.70 -18.65
CA ALA A 380 11.80 -2.52 -17.96
C ALA A 380 11.14 -3.57 -17.05
N ILE A 381 10.08 -3.22 -16.33
CA ILE A 381 9.31 -4.18 -15.50
C ILE A 381 8.61 -5.20 -16.39
N ALA A 382 8.04 -4.80 -17.53
CA ALA A 382 7.46 -5.73 -18.50
C ALA A 382 8.52 -6.67 -19.08
N TYR A 383 9.70 -6.16 -19.41
CA TYR A 383 10.85 -6.96 -19.84
C TYR A 383 11.25 -8.00 -18.79
N VAL A 384 11.41 -7.59 -17.52
CA VAL A 384 11.66 -8.51 -16.39
C VAL A 384 10.55 -9.56 -16.31
N ALA A 385 9.29 -9.14 -16.42
CA ALA A 385 8.16 -10.04 -16.34
C ALA A 385 8.05 -11.01 -17.51
N PHE A 386 8.61 -10.73 -18.68
CA PHE A 386 8.61 -11.66 -19.82
C PHE A 386 9.84 -12.58 -19.85
N THR A 387 10.97 -12.12 -19.33
CA THR A 387 12.24 -12.87 -19.30
C THR A 387 12.43 -13.72 -18.04
N ALA A 388 11.66 -13.46 -16.97
CA ALA A 388 11.77 -14.20 -15.71
C ALA A 388 11.58 -15.73 -15.89
N PRO A 389 12.39 -16.58 -15.21
CA PRO A 389 12.32 -18.04 -15.30
C PRO A 389 10.94 -18.62 -15.04
N ARG A 390 10.25 -18.05 -14.06
CA ARG A 390 8.87 -18.34 -13.69
C ARG A 390 8.09 -17.03 -13.71
N ARG A 391 6.77 -17.08 -13.93
CA ARG A 391 5.95 -15.86 -13.86
C ARG A 391 6.22 -15.11 -12.55
N PRO A 392 6.42 -13.79 -12.56
CA PRO A 392 6.41 -13.02 -11.32
C PRO A 392 5.05 -13.08 -10.65
N ARG A 393 5.00 -12.90 -9.33
CA ARG A 393 3.73 -12.77 -8.58
C ARG A 393 3.10 -11.40 -8.84
N VAL A 394 1.77 -11.31 -8.80
CA VAL A 394 1.03 -10.05 -8.99
C VAL A 394 1.55 -8.96 -8.03
N ALA A 395 1.73 -9.31 -6.77
CA ALA A 395 2.22 -8.38 -5.75
C ALA A 395 3.63 -7.84 -6.05
N GLN A 396 4.52 -8.65 -6.61
CA GLN A 396 5.88 -8.22 -6.95
C GLN A 396 5.87 -7.16 -8.05
N LEU A 397 5.12 -7.39 -9.14
CA LEU A 397 5.02 -6.43 -10.23
C LEU A 397 4.22 -5.18 -9.83
N ALA A 398 3.17 -5.33 -9.02
CA ALA A 398 2.42 -4.21 -8.47
C ALA A 398 3.29 -3.30 -7.60
N PHE A 399 4.09 -3.89 -6.69
CA PHE A 399 5.06 -3.14 -5.90
C PHE A 399 6.06 -2.39 -6.80
N LEU A 400 6.67 -3.07 -7.78
CA LEU A 400 7.65 -2.45 -8.67
C LEU A 400 7.07 -1.28 -9.47
N VAL A 401 5.85 -1.41 -10.01
CA VAL A 401 5.22 -0.32 -10.78
C VAL A 401 4.87 0.87 -9.89
N VAL A 402 4.31 0.64 -8.71
CA VAL A 402 3.98 1.73 -7.78
C VAL A 402 5.25 2.41 -7.25
N ALA A 403 6.30 1.64 -6.92
CA ALA A 403 7.59 2.19 -6.51
C ALA A 403 8.27 2.98 -7.64
N ALA A 404 8.25 2.47 -8.87
CA ALA A 404 8.76 3.19 -10.03
C ALA A 404 7.98 4.48 -10.29
N PHE A 405 6.65 4.46 -10.14
CA PHE A 405 5.84 5.66 -10.22
C PHE A 405 6.29 6.69 -9.19
N LEU A 406 6.42 6.32 -7.91
CA LEU A 406 6.84 7.26 -6.86
C LEU A 406 8.25 7.81 -7.09
N LEU A 407 9.22 6.97 -7.44
CA LEU A 407 10.61 7.37 -7.69
C LEU A 407 10.77 8.29 -8.90
N THR A 408 9.96 8.13 -9.94
CA THR A 408 10.04 8.93 -11.17
C THR A 408 9.13 10.15 -11.16
N ASN A 409 8.07 10.13 -10.34
CA ASN A 409 7.10 11.21 -10.28
C ASN A 409 7.70 12.49 -9.68
N LYS A 410 7.24 13.63 -10.18
CA LYS A 410 7.60 14.95 -9.63
C LYS A 410 6.96 15.22 -8.27
N VAL A 411 5.94 14.46 -7.87
CA VAL A 411 5.27 14.62 -6.57
C VAL A 411 5.32 13.31 -5.77
N TRP A 412 5.98 13.35 -4.61
CA TRP A 412 5.96 12.26 -3.63
C TRP A 412 5.66 12.84 -2.24
N SER A 413 4.38 13.01 -1.91
CA SER A 413 4.03 13.40 -0.54
C SER A 413 4.28 12.23 0.44
N PRO A 414 4.73 12.47 1.69
CA PRO A 414 5.15 11.40 2.63
C PRO A 414 4.14 10.26 2.83
N GLN A 415 2.86 10.56 2.75
CA GLN A 415 1.76 9.60 2.86
C GLN A 415 1.65 8.63 1.69
N PHE A 416 2.26 8.92 0.53
CA PHE A 416 2.24 7.99 -0.62
C PHE A 416 3.02 6.70 -0.30
N SER A 417 3.95 6.75 0.64
CA SER A 417 4.67 5.58 1.14
C SER A 417 3.73 4.53 1.77
N LEU A 418 2.53 4.93 2.24
CA LEU A 418 1.50 3.99 2.71
C LEU A 418 0.99 3.07 1.59
N TRP A 419 1.06 3.47 0.32
CA TRP A 419 0.65 2.63 -0.80
C TRP A 419 1.62 1.44 -0.98
N LEU A 420 2.90 1.67 -0.70
CA LEU A 420 3.95 0.67 -0.83
C LEU A 420 3.88 -0.37 0.29
N VAL A 421 3.49 0.00 1.51
CA VAL A 421 3.48 -0.89 2.69
C VAL A 421 2.82 -2.25 2.43
N PRO A 422 1.52 -2.34 2.05
CA PRO A 422 0.88 -3.64 1.83
C PRO A 422 1.44 -4.39 0.61
N LEU A 423 1.85 -3.66 -0.44
CA LEU A 423 2.44 -4.26 -1.64
C LEU A 423 3.82 -4.85 -1.35
N ALA A 424 4.66 -4.15 -0.59
CA ALA A 424 6.01 -4.56 -0.21
C ALA A 424 5.98 -5.80 0.68
N VAL A 425 5.06 -5.83 1.66
CA VAL A 425 4.82 -7.00 2.53
C VAL A 425 4.48 -8.25 1.72
N LEU A 426 3.63 -8.10 0.69
CA LEU A 426 3.26 -9.22 -0.18
C LEU A 426 4.35 -9.56 -1.20
N ALA A 427 5.10 -8.57 -1.69
CA ALA A 427 6.13 -8.75 -2.71
C ALA A 427 7.39 -9.43 -2.14
N LEU A 428 7.89 -8.94 -1.00
CA LEU A 428 9.14 -9.34 -0.37
C LEU A 428 8.92 -9.55 1.14
N PRO A 429 8.42 -10.72 1.59
CA PRO A 429 8.06 -10.96 3.00
C PRO A 429 9.29 -11.14 3.93
N HIS A 430 10.18 -10.15 3.96
CA HIS A 430 11.38 -10.07 4.79
C HIS A 430 11.18 -9.01 5.87
N ARG A 431 10.72 -9.44 7.04
CA ARG A 431 10.20 -8.56 8.09
C ARG A 431 11.19 -7.49 8.54
N ARG A 432 12.46 -7.86 8.72
CA ARG A 432 13.54 -6.95 9.14
C ARG A 432 13.85 -5.88 8.12
N ILE A 433 13.97 -6.28 6.84
CA ILE A 433 14.28 -5.36 5.74
C ILE A 433 13.13 -4.37 5.55
N LEU A 434 11.89 -4.88 5.59
CA LEU A 434 10.70 -4.04 5.48
C LEU A 434 10.56 -3.05 6.65
N LEU A 435 10.74 -3.50 7.90
CA LEU A 435 10.71 -2.62 9.06
C LEU A 435 11.82 -1.56 8.98
N ALA A 436 13.02 -1.93 8.57
CA ALA A 436 14.12 -0.97 8.40
C ALA A 436 13.77 0.12 7.38
N TRP A 437 13.25 -0.24 6.20
CA TRP A 437 12.79 0.73 5.22
C TRP A 437 11.63 1.59 5.76
N MET A 438 10.61 0.99 6.36
CA MET A 438 9.46 1.73 6.91
C MET A 438 9.90 2.72 8.00
N THR A 439 10.89 2.37 8.82
CA THR A 439 11.47 3.27 9.82
C THR A 439 12.25 4.40 9.16
N ILE A 440 13.11 4.12 8.17
CA ILE A 440 13.84 5.16 7.42
C ILE A 440 12.85 6.17 6.82
N ASP A 441 11.81 5.67 6.16
CA ASP A 441 10.80 6.50 5.51
C ASP A 441 9.98 7.31 6.54
N ALA A 442 9.54 6.68 7.64
CA ALA A 442 8.85 7.38 8.72
C ALA A 442 9.69 8.51 9.33
N LEU A 443 11.00 8.31 9.46
CA LEU A 443 11.91 9.30 10.04
C LEU A 443 12.12 10.53 9.14
N VAL A 444 11.82 10.46 7.84
CA VAL A 444 11.83 11.64 6.93
C VAL A 444 10.89 12.74 7.44
N TRP A 445 9.83 12.37 8.18
CA TRP A 445 8.87 13.32 8.74
C TRP A 445 9.54 14.38 9.62
N VAL A 446 10.52 13.99 10.44
CA VAL A 446 11.17 14.90 11.40
C VAL A 446 11.92 16.04 10.69
N PRO A 447 12.93 15.78 9.82
CA PRO A 447 13.63 16.86 9.15
C PRO A 447 12.73 17.63 8.18
N ARG A 448 11.71 16.98 7.59
CA ARG A 448 10.71 17.67 6.75
C ARG A 448 9.97 18.76 7.51
N MET A 449 9.48 18.44 8.70
CA MET A 449 8.76 19.41 9.53
C MET A 449 9.68 20.54 10.00
N TYR A 450 10.89 20.23 10.45
CA TYR A 450 11.85 21.27 10.87
C TYR A 450 12.36 22.15 9.73
N TYR A 451 12.43 21.62 8.51
CA TYR A 451 12.68 22.41 7.31
C TYR A 451 11.52 23.37 7.04
N LEU A 452 10.28 22.88 7.08
CA LEU A 452 9.07 23.69 6.87
C LEU A 452 8.81 24.72 7.96
N TYR A 453 9.32 24.50 9.17
CA TYR A 453 9.24 25.49 10.25
C TYR A 453 9.96 26.80 9.91
N GLY A 454 10.96 26.77 9.02
CA GLY A 454 11.58 27.97 8.45
C GLY A 454 12.24 28.94 9.43
N ASN A 455 12.31 28.61 10.72
CA ASN A 455 12.91 29.45 11.75
C ASN A 455 14.45 29.28 11.73
N PRO A 456 15.24 30.31 11.42
CA PRO A 456 16.70 30.18 11.27
C PRO A 456 17.41 29.65 12.52
N ASN A 457 16.87 29.91 13.72
CA ASN A 457 17.50 29.55 14.99
C ASN A 457 16.98 28.22 15.58
N ARG A 458 15.96 27.61 14.98
CA ARG A 458 15.24 26.44 15.54
C ARG A 458 14.79 25.42 14.49
N GLY A 459 15.09 25.64 13.21
CA GLY A 459 14.81 24.73 12.10
C GLY A 459 16.02 23.89 11.72
N LEU A 460 15.85 23.03 10.71
CA LEU A 460 16.94 22.27 10.10
C LEU A 460 17.26 22.83 8.72
N PRO A 461 18.55 22.85 8.32
CA PRO A 461 18.92 23.16 6.94
C PRO A 461 18.27 22.19 5.95
N GLU A 462 18.00 22.68 4.75
CA GLU A 462 17.38 21.91 3.66
C GLU A 462 18.10 20.57 3.40
N GLN A 463 19.44 20.57 3.48
CA GLN A 463 20.26 19.39 3.17
C GLN A 463 20.02 18.21 4.13
N PHE A 464 19.62 18.46 5.39
CA PHE A 464 19.25 17.37 6.31
C PHE A 464 17.97 16.68 5.86
N PHE A 465 17.00 17.46 5.39
CA PHE A 465 15.77 16.93 4.84
C PHE A 465 16.00 16.19 3.52
N THR A 466 16.71 16.80 2.56
CA THR A 466 16.97 16.15 1.27
C THR A 466 17.89 14.93 1.38
N MET A 467 18.79 14.88 2.37
CA MET A 467 19.54 13.66 2.71
C MET A 467 18.62 12.54 3.22
N ALA A 468 17.65 12.85 4.10
CA ALA A 468 16.70 11.85 4.58
C ALA A 468 15.83 11.30 3.43
N VAL A 469 15.39 12.17 2.53
CA VAL A 469 14.69 11.80 1.28
C VAL A 469 15.56 10.89 0.42
N LEU A 470 16.84 11.22 0.21
CA LEU A 470 17.76 10.38 -0.55
C LEU A 470 17.94 8.99 0.07
N LEU A 471 18.07 8.91 1.39
CA LEU A 471 18.17 7.63 2.11
C LEU A 471 16.90 6.78 1.96
N ARG A 472 15.71 7.39 2.02
CA ARG A 472 14.44 6.73 1.71
C ARG A 472 14.44 6.18 0.30
N ASP A 473 14.83 6.99 -0.69
CA ASP A 473 14.81 6.59 -2.11
C ASP A 473 15.78 5.44 -2.38
N ILE A 474 16.98 5.47 -1.80
CA ILE A 474 17.95 4.37 -1.85
C ILE A 474 17.36 3.10 -1.25
N ALA A 475 16.68 3.21 -0.10
CA ALA A 475 16.05 2.06 0.54
C ALA A 475 14.93 1.45 -0.34
N VAL A 476 14.11 2.28 -1.00
CA VAL A 476 13.08 1.81 -1.94
C VAL A 476 13.71 1.14 -3.17
N VAL A 477 14.77 1.72 -3.74
CA VAL A 477 15.52 1.11 -4.85
C VAL A 477 16.12 -0.24 -4.44
N ALA A 478 16.66 -0.35 -3.22
CA ALA A 478 17.16 -1.62 -2.69
C ALA A 478 16.05 -2.68 -2.58
N LEU A 479 14.85 -2.30 -2.12
CA LEU A 479 13.68 -3.20 -2.11
C LEU A 479 13.31 -3.65 -3.54
N CYS A 480 13.29 -2.74 -4.52
CA CYS A 480 13.05 -3.07 -5.92
C CYS A 480 14.09 -4.07 -6.44
N ALA A 481 15.38 -3.87 -6.15
CA ALA A 481 16.45 -4.78 -6.55
C ALA A 481 16.28 -6.17 -5.94
N LEU A 482 15.91 -6.26 -4.65
CA LEU A 482 15.64 -7.53 -3.96
C LEU A 482 14.44 -8.26 -4.56
N VAL A 483 13.37 -7.54 -4.90
CA VAL A 483 12.19 -8.12 -5.59
C VAL A 483 12.58 -8.65 -6.97
N ILE A 484 13.32 -7.88 -7.76
CA ILE A 484 13.80 -8.31 -9.09
C ILE A 484 14.70 -9.54 -8.95
N ARG A 485 15.59 -9.57 -7.95
CA ARG A 485 16.44 -10.73 -7.66
C ARG A 485 15.60 -11.98 -7.36
N GLN A 486 14.56 -11.87 -6.54
CA GLN A 486 13.64 -12.99 -6.26
C GLN A 486 12.86 -13.45 -7.50
N ILE A 487 12.50 -12.52 -8.39
CA ILE A 487 11.84 -12.86 -9.67
C ILE A 487 12.77 -13.74 -10.54
N TYR A 488 14.05 -13.39 -10.63
CA TYR A 488 15.04 -14.18 -11.39
C TYR A 488 15.57 -15.40 -10.62
N ARG A 489 15.37 -15.46 -9.30
CA ARG A 489 15.73 -16.60 -8.45
C ARG A 489 14.50 -17.12 -7.69
N PRO A 490 13.55 -17.80 -8.36
CA PRO A 490 12.29 -18.22 -7.74
C PRO A 490 12.46 -19.18 -6.55
N ALA A 491 13.61 -19.85 -6.42
CA ALA A 491 13.93 -20.70 -5.26
C ALA A 491 14.11 -19.89 -3.96
N GLU A 492 14.48 -18.61 -4.05
CA GLU A 492 14.62 -17.72 -2.89
C GLU A 492 13.27 -17.06 -2.49
N ASP A 493 12.20 -17.31 -3.25
CA ASP A 493 10.89 -16.74 -2.99
C ASP A 493 10.18 -17.51 -1.87
N LEU A 494 10.25 -16.96 -0.65
CA LEU A 494 9.63 -17.51 0.56
C LEU A 494 8.14 -17.82 0.38
N VAL A 495 7.41 -17.09 -0.47
CA VAL A 495 5.97 -17.34 -0.68
C VAL A 495 5.73 -18.65 -1.43
N ARG A 496 6.60 -18.97 -2.40
CA ARG A 496 6.42 -20.14 -3.29
C ARG A 496 6.67 -21.49 -2.61
N TRP A 497 7.38 -21.50 -1.48
CA TRP A 497 7.63 -22.70 -0.67
C TRP A 497 8.10 -23.89 -1.52
N ASP A 498 9.25 -23.73 -2.17
CA ASP A 498 9.85 -24.70 -3.10
C ASP A 498 8.91 -25.14 -4.24
N GLY A 499 8.01 -24.24 -4.63
CA GLY A 499 7.05 -24.43 -5.71
C GLY A 499 5.74 -25.11 -5.32
N ARG A 500 5.52 -25.45 -4.04
CA ARG A 500 4.24 -25.98 -3.53
C ARG A 500 3.11 -24.96 -3.62
N VAL A 501 3.45 -23.68 -3.53
CA VAL A 501 2.53 -22.54 -3.70
C VAL A 501 2.97 -21.75 -4.93
N ASP A 502 1.99 -21.28 -5.71
CA ASP A 502 2.29 -20.50 -6.91
C ASP A 502 2.14 -18.99 -6.69
N ASP A 503 0.93 -18.43 -6.72
CA ASP A 503 0.70 -17.01 -6.41
C ASP A 503 -0.62 -16.82 -5.63
N PRO A 504 -0.56 -16.59 -4.31
CA PRO A 504 -1.76 -16.32 -3.50
C PRO A 504 -2.58 -15.11 -3.97
N ALA A 505 -1.94 -14.13 -4.61
CA ALA A 505 -2.59 -12.93 -5.16
C ALA A 505 -2.93 -13.09 -6.66
N GLY A 506 -2.59 -14.23 -7.27
CA GLY A 506 -2.62 -14.43 -8.72
C GLY A 506 -4.03 -14.52 -9.30
N GLY A 507 -5.00 -15.00 -8.53
CA GLY A 507 -6.38 -15.15 -8.99
C GLY A 507 -6.47 -16.07 -10.22
N PRO A 508 -6.96 -15.59 -11.37
CA PRO A 508 -6.88 -16.31 -12.64
C PRO A 508 -5.45 -16.69 -13.10
N PHE A 509 -4.41 -16.00 -12.62
CA PHE A 509 -3.00 -16.31 -12.93
C PHE A 509 -2.44 -17.42 -12.03
N ASP A 510 -3.07 -17.69 -10.88
CA ASP A 510 -2.61 -18.73 -9.96
C ASP A 510 -2.72 -20.11 -10.61
N ARG A 511 -1.59 -20.84 -10.62
CA ARG A 511 -1.42 -22.14 -11.29
C ARG A 511 -1.70 -22.16 -12.79
N ALA A 512 -1.80 -21.00 -13.46
CA ALA A 512 -1.82 -20.93 -14.92
C ALA A 512 -0.57 -21.59 -15.55
N HIS A 513 -0.59 -21.87 -16.85
CA HIS A 513 0.64 -22.29 -17.54
C HIS A 513 1.55 -21.10 -17.82
N ASP A 514 2.85 -21.25 -17.60
CA ASP A 514 3.83 -20.24 -18.03
C ASP A 514 4.04 -20.36 -19.54
N ALA A 515 3.55 -19.36 -20.27
CA ALA A 515 3.63 -19.29 -21.73
C ALA A 515 4.27 -17.95 -22.15
N PRO A 516 5.61 -17.79 -22.02
CA PRO A 516 6.26 -16.56 -22.43
C PRO A 516 5.91 -16.23 -23.89
N PRO A 517 5.74 -14.94 -24.25
CA PRO A 517 5.25 -14.57 -25.57
C PRO A 517 6.11 -15.14 -26.71
N ARG A 518 5.47 -15.69 -27.75
CA ARG A 518 6.18 -16.36 -28.87
C ARG A 518 7.01 -15.40 -29.73
N TRP A 519 6.77 -14.09 -29.64
CA TRP A 519 7.56 -13.08 -30.33
C TRP A 519 8.88 -12.75 -29.60
N LEU A 520 9.08 -13.23 -28.38
CA LEU A 520 10.33 -13.04 -27.66
C LEU A 520 11.46 -13.86 -28.34
N PRO A 521 12.62 -13.26 -28.65
CA PRO A 521 13.77 -13.98 -29.20
C PRO A 521 14.19 -15.17 -28.33
N GLY A 522 14.64 -16.27 -28.96
CA GLY A 522 14.96 -17.52 -28.24
C GLY A 522 15.98 -17.36 -27.11
N TRP A 523 16.95 -16.45 -27.25
CA TRP A 523 17.99 -16.16 -26.25
C TRP A 523 17.46 -15.41 -25.01
N LEU A 524 16.31 -14.73 -25.13
CA LEU A 524 15.62 -14.06 -24.01
C LEU A 524 14.58 -14.96 -23.33
N ARG A 525 14.26 -16.11 -23.93
CA ARG A 525 13.27 -17.02 -23.35
C ARG A 525 13.87 -17.72 -22.14
N PRO A 526 13.12 -17.81 -21.04
CA PRO A 526 13.59 -18.53 -19.86
C PRO A 526 13.90 -19.98 -20.23
N HIS A 527 15.10 -20.43 -19.87
CA HIS A 527 15.53 -21.81 -20.08
C HIS A 527 14.52 -22.73 -19.36
N ARG A 528 13.83 -23.61 -20.10
CA ARG A 528 13.01 -24.66 -19.48
C ARG A 528 13.97 -25.53 -18.67
N ALA A 529 13.98 -25.35 -17.35
CA ALA A 529 14.61 -26.31 -16.46
C ALA A 529 13.99 -27.67 -16.76
N ARG A 530 14.75 -28.53 -17.43
CA ARG A 530 14.39 -29.92 -17.70
C ARG A 530 14.14 -30.53 -16.33
N ARG A 531 12.89 -30.88 -16.00
CA ARG A 531 12.63 -31.68 -14.80
C ARG A 531 13.54 -32.91 -14.92
N PRO A 532 14.31 -33.27 -13.87
CA PRO A 532 14.91 -34.60 -13.82
C PRO A 532 13.74 -35.57 -13.96
N SER A 533 13.76 -36.40 -15.00
CA SER A 533 12.85 -37.53 -15.09
C SER A 533 13.01 -38.30 -13.78
N ALA A 534 11.94 -38.48 -13.02
CA ALA A 534 11.96 -39.41 -11.92
C ALA A 534 12.48 -40.72 -12.51
N ALA A 535 13.65 -41.17 -12.04
CA ALA A 535 14.17 -42.45 -12.43
C ALA A 535 13.09 -43.47 -12.05
N THR A 536 12.54 -44.14 -13.05
CA THR A 536 11.72 -45.34 -12.87
C THR A 536 12.53 -46.26 -11.95
N PRO A 537 12.01 -46.69 -10.79
CA PRO A 537 12.71 -47.71 -10.01
C PRO A 537 12.84 -48.96 -10.88
N PRO A 538 13.98 -49.68 -10.83
CA PRO A 538 14.15 -50.88 -11.62
C PRO A 538 13.06 -51.88 -11.22
N GLU A 539 12.35 -52.41 -12.21
CA GLU A 539 11.51 -53.59 -12.04
C GLU A 539 12.35 -54.69 -11.41
N THR A 540 12.03 -55.07 -10.18
CA THR A 540 12.43 -56.35 -9.62
C THR A 540 11.74 -57.43 -10.45
N GLU A 541 12.48 -58.02 -11.39
CA GLU A 541 12.10 -59.28 -12.04
C GLU A 541 12.02 -60.37 -10.96
N SER A 542 10.79 -60.71 -10.59
CA SER A 542 10.44 -61.96 -9.96
C SER A 542 10.49 -63.07 -11.03
N GLY A 543 11.61 -63.79 -11.10
CA GLY A 543 11.75 -65.02 -11.88
C GLY A 543 11.92 -66.21 -10.93
N THR A 544 10.81 -66.82 -10.54
CA THR A 544 10.76 -68.20 -10.05
C THR A 544 11.13 -69.16 -11.17
N ASP A 545 12.00 -70.14 -10.89
CA ASP A 545 11.80 -71.50 -11.40
C ASP A 545 12.44 -72.53 -10.45
N PRO A 546 11.72 -73.63 -10.12
CA PRO A 546 12.27 -74.80 -9.44
C PRO A 546 12.80 -75.81 -10.47
N VAL A 547 13.62 -76.78 -10.03
CA VAL A 547 13.60 -78.21 -10.43
C VAL A 547 14.99 -78.85 -10.22
N GLY A 548 14.99 -80.03 -9.59
CA GLY A 548 15.73 -81.16 -10.17
C GLY A 548 16.90 -81.72 -9.38
N VAL A 549 16.63 -82.35 -8.24
CA VAL A 549 17.48 -83.42 -7.70
C VAL A 549 17.43 -84.62 -8.66
N THR A 550 18.57 -85.03 -9.21
CA THR A 550 18.84 -86.44 -9.59
C THR A 550 20.32 -86.73 -9.33
N GLY A 551 20.58 -87.79 -8.55
CA GLY A 551 21.92 -88.32 -8.34
C GLY A 551 22.25 -89.44 -9.32
N ALA A 552 23.54 -89.74 -9.46
CA ALA A 552 24.16 -91.06 -9.22
C ALA A 552 25.55 -91.16 -9.88
N GLY A 553 26.54 -91.62 -9.10
CA GLY A 553 27.48 -92.65 -9.53
C GLY A 553 28.90 -92.23 -9.93
N ALA A 554 29.83 -92.26 -8.96
CA ALA A 554 30.99 -93.18 -8.91
C ALA A 554 31.66 -93.08 -7.54
#